data_AF-A0A963HGZ8-F1
#
_entry.id   AF-A0A963HGZ8-F1
#
_cell.length_a   1.000
_cell.length_b   1.000
_cell.length_c   1.000
_cell.angle_alpha   90.00
_cell.angle_beta   90.00
_cell.angle_gamma   90.00
#
_symmetry.space_group_name_H-M   'P 1'
#
loop_
_entity.id
_entity.type
_entity.pdbx_description
1 polymer ?
#
loop_
_entity_poly.entity_id
_entity_poly.type
_entity_poly.pdbx_seq_one_letter_code
_entity_poly.pdbx_strand_id
1 'polypeptide(L)'
;MARINLSIPDSLKKLMDEVDLNWSSLAADAFQHAVLIDRMKGDSPIEVAALERLREQRNKFDEVEEAQGVARGRAWALNKASYEWLEAVAKVGGDRESYGFEPLEAVYYALEEFFGSKLAIDEEVFQRQRPSEAFAGGFIDGAAEVFDEV
;
A
#
# COMPACT_ATOMS: atom_id res chain seq x y z
N MET A 1 0.06 -14.94 -14.24
CA MET A 1 1.38 -15.60 -14.24
C MET A 1 1.81 -15.81 -15.69
N ALA A 2 2.98 -15.31 -16.08
CA ALA A 2 3.50 -15.48 -17.45
C ALA A 2 4.06 -16.91 -17.63
N ARG A 3 3.89 -17.50 -18.82
CA ARG A 3 4.44 -18.82 -19.17
C ARG A 3 5.50 -18.67 -20.25
N ILE A 4 6.60 -19.38 -20.08
CA ILE A 4 7.71 -19.43 -21.03
C ILE A 4 8.07 -20.88 -21.33
N ASN A 5 8.43 -21.17 -22.57
CA ASN A 5 8.98 -22.46 -22.99
C ASN A 5 10.48 -22.29 -23.19
N LEU A 6 11.28 -23.11 -22.51
CA LEU A 6 12.74 -23.05 -22.55
C LEU A 6 13.28 -24.35 -23.17
N SER A 7 14.11 -24.24 -24.20
CA SER A 7 14.86 -25.37 -24.72
C SER A 7 16.14 -25.56 -23.92
N ILE A 8 16.38 -26.78 -23.43
CA ILE A 8 17.57 -27.16 -22.68
C ILE A 8 18.26 -28.36 -23.35
N PRO A 9 19.58 -28.57 -23.17
CA PRO A 9 20.25 -29.76 -23.67
C PRO A 9 19.67 -31.05 -23.08
N ASP A 10 19.52 -32.10 -23.91
CA ASP A 10 18.98 -33.40 -23.48
C ASP A 10 19.80 -34.03 -22.33
N SER A 11 21.11 -33.80 -22.31
CA SER A 11 21.99 -34.25 -21.22
C SER A 11 21.62 -33.62 -19.88
N LEU A 12 21.24 -32.33 -19.88
CA LEU A 12 20.82 -31.63 -18.68
C LEU A 12 19.44 -32.12 -18.23
N LYS A 13 18.51 -32.36 -19.17
CA LYS A 13 17.19 -32.91 -18.84
C LYS A 13 17.28 -34.25 -18.12
N LYS A 14 18.18 -35.14 -18.57
CA LYS A 14 18.44 -36.42 -17.89
C LYS A 14 18.87 -36.24 -16.43
N LEU A 15 19.80 -35.30 -16.17
CA LEU A 15 20.24 -34.97 -14.80
C LEU A 15 19.11 -34.35 -13.96
N MET A 16 18.24 -33.57 -14.58
CA MET A 16 17.07 -32.99 -13.89
C MET A 16 16.04 -34.06 -13.53
N ASP A 17 15.87 -35.10 -14.34
CA ASP A 17 14.94 -36.20 -14.05
C ASP A 17 15.41 -37.10 -12.91
N GLU A 18 16.70 -37.03 -12.54
CA GLU A 18 17.28 -37.78 -11.41
C GLU A 18 17.00 -37.14 -10.04
N VAL A 19 16.51 -35.90 -9.99
CA VAL A 19 16.24 -35.16 -8.75
C VAL A 19 14.82 -34.61 -8.70
N ASP A 20 14.18 -34.73 -7.53
CA ASP A 20 12.81 -34.25 -7.32
C ASP A 20 12.84 -32.82 -6.77
N LEU A 21 12.74 -31.83 -7.67
CA LEU A 21 12.74 -30.41 -7.35
C LEU A 21 11.61 -29.68 -8.06
N ASN A 22 11.11 -28.60 -7.45
CA ASN A 22 10.17 -27.69 -8.10
C ASN A 22 10.91 -26.81 -9.12
N TRP A 23 11.06 -27.34 -10.33
CA TRP A 23 11.77 -26.68 -11.43
C TRP A 23 11.22 -25.31 -11.80
N SER A 24 9.91 -25.11 -11.69
CA SER A 24 9.29 -23.82 -11.98
C SER A 24 9.70 -22.75 -10.97
N SER A 25 9.75 -23.10 -9.68
CA SER A 25 10.23 -22.20 -8.63
C SER A 25 11.72 -21.92 -8.79
N LEU A 26 12.52 -22.97 -9.00
CA LEU A 26 13.97 -22.83 -9.16
C LEU A 26 14.34 -21.96 -10.36
N ALA A 27 13.64 -22.15 -11.48
CA ALA A 27 13.84 -21.33 -12.67
C ALA A 27 13.40 -19.88 -12.43
N ALA A 28 12.28 -19.65 -11.75
CA ALA A 28 11.83 -18.29 -11.41
C ALA A 28 12.87 -17.55 -10.58
N ASP A 29 13.41 -18.19 -9.54
CA ASP A 29 14.44 -17.61 -8.67
C ASP A 29 15.74 -17.33 -9.45
N ALA A 30 16.18 -18.28 -10.28
CA ALA A 30 17.35 -18.11 -11.12
C ALA A 30 17.19 -16.95 -12.12
N PHE A 31 16.02 -16.80 -12.73
CA PHE A 31 15.73 -15.69 -13.63
C PHE A 31 15.68 -14.35 -12.90
N GLN A 32 15.08 -14.29 -11.70
CA GLN A 32 15.09 -13.08 -10.88
C GLN A 32 16.52 -12.67 -10.52
N HIS A 33 17.34 -13.62 -10.09
CA HIS A 33 18.75 -13.36 -9.77
C HIS A 33 19.54 -12.90 -11.01
N ALA A 34 19.34 -13.54 -12.15
CA ALA A 34 20.03 -13.16 -13.39
C ALA A 34 19.63 -11.74 -13.84
N VAL A 35 18.35 -11.39 -13.75
CA VAL A 35 17.85 -10.04 -14.05
C VAL A 35 18.40 -9.01 -13.07
N LEU A 36 18.50 -9.35 -11.79
CA LEU A 36 19.10 -8.48 -10.78
C LEU A 36 20.59 -8.24 -11.09
N ILE A 37 21.35 -9.29 -11.38
CA ILE A 37 22.77 -9.22 -11.77
C ILE A 37 22.94 -8.38 -13.05
N ASP A 38 22.07 -8.55 -14.03
CA ASP A 38 22.13 -7.77 -15.28
C ASP A 38 21.81 -6.29 -15.05
N ARG A 39 20.82 -5.98 -14.22
CA ARG A 39 20.54 -4.60 -13.78
C ARG A 39 21.71 -3.96 -13.05
N MET A 40 22.40 -4.72 -12.20
CA MET A 40 23.61 -4.26 -11.51
C MET A 40 24.81 -4.01 -12.46
N LYS A 41 24.76 -4.50 -13.71
CA LYS A 41 25.78 -4.19 -14.73
C LYS A 41 25.46 -2.90 -15.50
N GLY A 42 24.21 -2.47 -15.52
CA GLY A 42 23.73 -1.28 -16.25
C GLY A 42 23.69 0.00 -15.40
N ASP A 43 23.31 -0.12 -14.13
CA ASP A 43 23.28 0.98 -13.15
C ASP A 43 24.42 0.84 -12.14
N SER A 44 24.90 1.94 -11.56
CA SER A 44 25.88 1.86 -10.47
C SER A 44 25.32 0.98 -9.35
N PRO A 45 26.02 -0.07 -8.88
CA PRO A 45 25.56 -0.94 -7.79
C PRO A 45 25.12 -0.18 -6.52
N ILE A 46 25.64 1.04 -6.35
CA ILE A 46 25.28 1.96 -5.27
C ILE A 46 23.86 2.51 -5.44
N GLU A 47 23.42 2.79 -6.66
CA GLU A 47 22.11 3.34 -6.97
C GLU A 47 20.99 2.31 -6.75
N VAL A 48 21.18 1.08 -7.21
CA VAL A 48 20.21 -0.02 -7.00
C VAL A 48 20.05 -0.30 -5.51
N ALA A 49 21.15 -0.46 -4.77
CA ALA A 49 21.10 -0.70 -3.32
C ALA A 49 20.48 0.49 -2.56
N ALA A 50 20.73 1.73 -3.00
CA ALA A 50 20.10 2.91 -2.41
C ALA A 50 18.59 2.93 -2.65
N LEU A 51 18.13 2.60 -3.86
CA LEU A 51 16.71 2.54 -4.20
C LEU A 51 15.98 1.41 -3.45
N GLU A 52 16.58 0.24 -3.29
CA GLU A 52 16.01 -0.85 -2.49
C GLU A 52 15.85 -0.46 -1.03
N ARG A 53 16.89 0.11 -0.42
CA ARG A 53 16.82 0.64 0.95
C ARG A 53 15.73 1.69 1.09
N LEU A 54 15.59 2.61 0.12
CA LEU A 54 14.55 3.64 0.15
C LEU A 54 13.14 3.04 0.02
N ARG A 55 12.95 1.99 -0.78
CA ARG A 55 11.67 1.27 -0.88
C ARG A 55 11.31 0.59 0.44
N GLU A 56 12.26 -0.07 1.08
CA GLU A 56 12.04 -0.67 2.41
C GLU A 56 11.71 0.39 3.47
N GLN A 57 12.42 1.51 3.46
CA GLN A 57 12.15 2.62 4.36
C GLN A 57 10.77 3.23 4.12
N ARG A 58 10.36 3.39 2.87
CA ARG A 58 9.02 3.85 2.50
C ARG A 58 7.95 2.88 3.00
N ASN A 59 8.08 1.58 2.75
CA ASN A 59 7.08 0.61 3.19
C ASN A 59 6.92 0.62 4.72
N LYS A 60 8.01 0.69 5.47
CA LYS A 60 7.96 0.82 6.94
C LYS A 60 7.33 2.13 7.39
N PHE A 61 7.59 3.22 6.67
CA PHE A 61 6.95 4.50 6.93
C PHE A 61 5.44 4.43 6.70
N ASP A 62 5.01 3.82 5.58
CA ASP A 62 3.60 3.65 5.23
C ASP A 62 2.87 2.79 6.28
N GLU A 63 3.46 1.68 6.74
CA GLU A 63 2.90 0.84 7.82
C GLU A 63 2.68 1.63 9.12
N VAL A 64 3.63 2.49 9.49
CA VAL A 64 3.51 3.35 10.69
C VAL A 64 2.45 4.42 10.50
N GLU A 65 2.41 5.05 9.33
CA GLU A 65 1.42 6.07 8.99
C GLU A 65 0.00 5.50 8.98
N GLU A 66 -0.19 4.32 8.41
CA GLU A 66 -1.48 3.61 8.40
C GLU A 66 -1.96 3.32 9.82
N ALA A 67 -1.11 2.75 10.67
CA ALA A 67 -1.46 2.47 12.07
C ALA A 67 -1.81 3.75 12.86
N GLN A 68 -1.09 4.84 12.61
CA GLN A 68 -1.42 6.15 13.19
C GLN A 68 -2.74 6.70 12.67
N GLY A 69 -3.00 6.50 11.37
CA GLY A 69 -4.26 6.80 10.71
C GLY A 69 -5.42 6.13 11.43
N VAL A 70 -5.37 4.80 11.60
CA VAL A 70 -6.41 4.01 12.29
C VAL A 70 -6.69 4.55 13.69
N ALA A 71 -5.64 4.75 14.48
CA ALA A 71 -5.78 5.28 15.83
C ALA A 71 -6.43 6.67 15.83
N ARG A 72 -6.05 7.54 14.88
CA ARG A 72 -6.62 8.87 14.72
C ARG A 72 -8.08 8.83 14.27
N GLY A 73 -8.41 7.99 13.29
CA GLY A 73 -9.76 7.78 12.77
C GLY A 73 -10.73 7.39 13.87
N ARG A 74 -10.38 6.35 14.66
CA ARG A 74 -11.17 5.94 15.83
C ARG A 74 -11.32 7.08 16.84
N ALA A 75 -10.21 7.75 17.18
CA ALA A 75 -10.25 8.83 18.17
C ALA A 75 -11.10 10.03 17.71
N TRP A 76 -11.03 10.38 16.43
CA TRP A 76 -11.87 11.43 15.85
C TRP A 76 -13.35 11.02 15.85
N ALA A 77 -13.66 9.80 15.41
CA ALA A 77 -15.03 9.27 15.38
C ALA A 77 -15.69 9.30 16.76
N LEU A 78 -14.97 8.85 17.79
CA LEU A 78 -15.52 8.74 19.16
C LEU A 78 -15.66 10.08 19.89
N ASN A 79 -14.78 11.05 19.62
CA ASN A 79 -14.66 12.25 20.47
C ASN A 79 -15.11 13.54 19.79
N LYS A 80 -15.20 13.56 18.46
CA LYS A 80 -15.37 14.79 17.68
C LYS A 80 -16.39 14.68 16.56
N ALA A 81 -16.44 13.56 15.86
CA ALA A 81 -17.31 13.42 14.70
C ALA A 81 -18.79 13.49 15.09
N SER A 82 -19.59 14.22 14.31
CA SER A 82 -21.03 13.99 14.28
C SER A 82 -21.32 12.70 13.49
N TYR A 83 -22.52 12.15 13.66
CA TYR A 83 -22.93 10.95 12.92
C TYR A 83 -22.85 11.17 11.39
N GLU A 84 -23.29 12.33 10.90
CA GLU A 84 -23.26 12.66 9.46
C GLU A 84 -21.84 12.70 8.90
N TRP A 85 -20.88 13.23 9.66
CA TRP A 85 -19.48 13.25 9.23
C TRP A 85 -18.88 11.85 9.22
N LEU A 86 -19.22 11.04 10.24
CA LEU A 86 -18.75 9.67 10.36
C LEU A 86 -19.29 8.80 9.22
N GLU A 87 -20.58 8.92 8.91
CA GLU A 87 -21.22 8.23 7.79
C GLU A 87 -20.57 8.61 6.45
N ALA A 88 -20.31 9.91 6.23
CA ALA A 88 -19.66 10.38 5.00
C ALA A 88 -18.28 9.74 4.80
N VAL A 89 -17.47 9.67 5.86
CA VAL A 89 -16.13 9.04 5.82
C VAL A 89 -16.21 7.52 5.67
N ALA A 90 -17.12 6.85 6.39
CA ALA A 90 -17.28 5.40 6.31
C ALA A 90 -17.75 4.97 4.91
N LYS A 91 -18.67 5.72 4.30
CA LYS A 91 -19.19 5.45 2.96
C LYS A 91 -18.10 5.49 1.89
N VAL A 92 -17.21 6.49 1.94
CA VAL A 92 -16.09 6.52 0.98
C VAL A 92 -15.10 5.38 1.20
N GLY A 93 -14.99 4.85 2.42
CA GLY A 93 -14.22 3.65 2.74
C GLY A 93 -14.78 2.37 2.15
N GLY A 94 -16.09 2.14 2.31
CA GLY A 94 -16.77 0.95 1.80
C GLY A 94 -16.80 0.85 0.27
N ASP A 95 -16.81 1.99 -0.42
CA ASP A 95 -16.89 2.09 -1.88
C ASP A 95 -15.58 2.62 -2.52
N ARG A 96 -14.43 2.51 -1.83
CA ARG A 96 -13.12 3.04 -2.31
C ARG A 96 -12.81 2.69 -3.77
N GLU A 97 -12.99 1.43 -4.15
CA GLU A 97 -12.75 0.96 -5.52
C GLU A 97 -13.74 1.57 -6.54
N SER A 98 -14.95 1.92 -6.10
CA SER A 98 -16.01 2.41 -6.95
C SER A 98 -15.90 3.91 -7.23
N TYR A 99 -15.32 4.67 -6.33
CA TYR A 99 -15.09 6.11 -6.49
C TYR A 99 -13.79 6.44 -7.24
N GLY A 100 -12.81 5.53 -7.25
CA GLY A 100 -11.54 5.73 -7.96
C GLY A 100 -10.69 6.86 -7.39
N PHE A 101 -10.96 7.29 -6.15
CA PHE A 101 -10.15 8.28 -5.43
C PHE A 101 -9.09 7.59 -4.58
N GLU A 102 -7.93 8.22 -4.49
CA GLU A 102 -6.94 7.90 -3.47
C GLU A 102 -7.50 8.25 -2.08
N PRO A 103 -7.11 7.54 -1.01
CA PRO A 103 -7.69 7.68 0.32
C PRO A 103 -7.78 9.12 0.84
N LEU A 104 -6.74 9.93 0.65
CA LEU A 104 -6.71 11.30 1.13
C LEU A 104 -7.72 12.18 0.40
N GLU A 105 -7.82 12.06 -0.92
CA GLU A 105 -8.80 12.81 -1.71
C GLU A 105 -10.22 12.37 -1.37
N ALA A 106 -10.43 11.09 -1.07
CA ALA A 106 -11.73 10.57 -0.63
C ALA A 106 -12.19 11.22 0.68
N VAL A 107 -11.30 11.36 1.68
CA VAL A 107 -11.67 12.05 2.94
C VAL A 107 -11.95 13.52 2.69
N TYR A 108 -11.13 14.20 1.88
CA TYR A 108 -11.38 15.60 1.56
C TYR A 108 -12.73 15.78 0.87
N TYR A 109 -13.04 14.96 -0.12
CA TYR A 109 -14.32 14.98 -0.80
C TYR A 109 -15.49 14.74 0.16
N ALA A 110 -15.37 13.76 1.07
CA ALA A 110 -16.40 13.45 2.05
C ALA A 110 -16.65 14.59 3.05
N LEU A 111 -15.63 15.36 3.38
CA LEU A 111 -15.67 16.35 4.47
C LEU A 111 -15.69 17.80 4.02
N GLU A 112 -15.45 18.09 2.73
CA GLU A 112 -15.32 19.45 2.22
C GLU A 112 -16.57 20.30 2.46
N GLU A 113 -17.77 19.75 2.32
CA GLU A 113 -19.03 20.47 2.57
C GLU A 113 -19.18 20.89 4.05
N PHE A 114 -18.62 20.12 4.98
CA PHE A 114 -18.74 20.38 6.42
C PHE A 114 -17.66 21.33 6.95
N PHE A 115 -16.45 21.26 6.41
CA PHE A 115 -15.28 22.01 6.91
C PHE A 115 -14.86 23.16 6.00
N GLY A 116 -15.40 23.23 4.78
CA GLY A 116 -15.21 24.33 3.83
C GLY A 116 -13.83 24.44 3.17
N SER A 117 -12.82 23.71 3.66
CA SER A 117 -11.50 23.65 3.04
C SER A 117 -10.68 22.44 3.46
N LYS A 118 -9.76 22.00 2.58
CA LYS A 118 -8.76 20.96 2.91
C LYS A 118 -7.88 21.33 4.11
N LEU A 119 -7.58 22.63 4.29
CA LEU A 119 -6.78 23.12 5.42
C LEU A 119 -7.49 22.90 6.76
N ALA A 120 -8.79 23.20 6.84
CA ALA A 120 -9.57 22.95 8.05
C ALA A 120 -9.65 21.46 8.37
N ILE A 121 -9.77 20.59 7.36
CA ILE A 121 -9.75 19.13 7.54
C ILE A 121 -8.39 18.68 8.11
N ASP A 122 -7.27 19.16 7.54
CA ASP A 122 -5.92 18.88 8.04
C ASP A 122 -5.76 19.26 9.52
N GLU A 123 -6.21 20.45 9.92
CA GLU A 123 -6.01 20.97 11.27
C GLU A 123 -6.99 20.37 12.30
N GLU A 124 -8.26 20.23 11.93
CA GLU A 124 -9.32 19.87 12.89
C GLU A 124 -9.59 18.36 12.94
N VAL A 125 -9.55 17.70 11.77
CA VAL A 125 -9.88 16.28 11.61
C VAL A 125 -8.61 15.45 11.76
N PHE A 126 -7.59 15.71 10.93
CA PHE A 126 -6.35 14.96 10.98
C PHE A 126 -5.42 15.42 12.11
N GLN A 127 -5.51 16.68 12.54
CA GLN A 127 -4.55 17.31 13.47
C GLN A 127 -3.10 17.19 12.98
N ARG A 128 -2.92 17.27 11.66
CA ARG A 128 -1.64 17.08 10.99
C ARG A 128 -1.61 17.87 9.70
N GLN A 129 -0.48 18.51 9.43
CA GLN A 129 -0.24 19.13 8.13
C GLN A 129 0.20 18.07 7.13
N ARG A 130 -0.49 18.00 5.98
CA ARG A 130 -0.18 17.09 4.86
C ARG A 130 -0.14 15.62 5.28
N PRO A 131 -1.30 15.01 5.54
CA PRO A 131 -1.38 13.58 5.79
C PRO A 131 -0.89 12.79 4.58
N SER A 132 -0.32 11.62 4.81
CA SER A 132 0.02 10.69 3.74
C SER A 132 -1.22 9.91 3.28
N GLU A 133 -1.14 9.29 2.10
CA GLU A 133 -2.21 8.38 1.62
C GLU A 133 -2.39 7.18 2.56
N ALA A 134 -1.29 6.62 3.08
CA ALA A 134 -1.35 5.52 4.05
C ALA A 134 -2.06 5.95 5.34
N PHE A 135 -1.76 7.15 5.84
CA PHE A 135 -2.44 7.71 7.01
C PHE A 135 -3.94 7.94 6.75
N ALA A 136 -4.31 8.54 5.62
CA ALA A 136 -5.72 8.72 5.27
C ALA A 136 -6.43 7.38 5.05
N GLY A 137 -5.70 6.41 4.51
CA GLY A 137 -5.99 4.98 4.45
C GLY A 137 -6.52 4.45 5.77
N GLY A 138 -5.62 4.40 6.75
CA GLY A 138 -5.95 3.94 8.09
C GLY A 138 -7.00 4.82 8.79
N PHE A 139 -7.01 6.14 8.55
CA PHE A 139 -8.00 7.05 9.16
C PHE A 139 -9.43 6.66 8.82
N ILE A 140 -9.70 6.40 7.54
CA ILE A 140 -11.01 5.93 7.10
C ILE A 140 -11.32 4.57 7.74
N ASP A 141 -10.37 3.65 7.79
CA ASP A 141 -10.60 2.31 8.34
C ASP A 141 -10.97 2.40 9.83
N GLY A 142 -10.22 3.19 10.60
CA GLY A 142 -10.53 3.43 12.01
C GLY A 142 -11.86 4.17 12.23
N ALA A 143 -12.24 5.08 11.33
CA ALA A 143 -13.55 5.73 11.41
C ALA A 143 -14.69 4.75 11.07
N ALA A 144 -14.51 3.94 10.02
CA ALA A 144 -15.48 2.93 9.59
C ALA A 144 -15.72 1.86 10.66
N GLU A 145 -14.66 1.41 11.35
CA GLU A 145 -14.80 0.48 12.49
C GLU A 145 -15.72 1.03 13.58
N VAL A 146 -15.66 2.34 13.88
CA VAL A 146 -16.55 2.96 14.87
C VAL A 146 -17.97 3.10 14.31
N PHE A 147 -18.11 3.41 13.02
CA PHE A 147 -19.41 3.51 12.36
C PHE A 147 -20.16 2.18 12.38
N ASP A 148 -19.49 1.06 12.14
CA ASP A 148 -20.10 -0.28 12.18
C ASP A 148 -20.59 -0.68 13.58
N GLU A 149 -20.10 -0.02 14.64
CA GLU A 149 -20.50 -0.27 16.03
C GLU A 149 -21.73 0.55 16.49
N VAL A 150 -22.18 1.57 15.73
CA VAL A 150 -23.29 2.48 16.10
C VAL A 150 -24.52 2.36 15.21
#